data_AF-A0AAV8X7C5-F1
#
_entry.id   AF-A0AAV8X7C5-F1
#
_cell.length_a   1.000
_cell.length_b   1.000
_cell.length_c   1.000
_cell.angle_alpha   90.00
_cell.angle_beta   90.00
_cell.angle_gamma   90.00
#
_symmetry.space_group_name_H-M   'P 1'
#
loop_
_entity.id
_entity.type
_entity.pdbx_description
1 polymer ?
#
loop_
_entity_poly.entity_id
_entity_poly.type
_entity_poly.pdbx_seq_one_letter_code
_entity_poly.pdbx_strand_id
1 'polypeptide(L)'
;MLKSEESLLNESAARETTLNLQIIELENEIKQCRHELERVTAERDRMLQENNDMGKDKEDRGMECKKLRAELREVKFRENRLITDYSELEEENIALQKQVSALKSSQVEFESLKHEIRRLHEEMDLLNLQVEELTNLKKIAEKHMEEALESLQSEREAKYALKKELDQQINRESFYNINNLAYSIRGITEETNLGSDCEDDIPGGLKHIEASLSSGNASELASPDGKQVDLFSEVHLNELRKLEKQLESLEKEKISLTQNLRENQSMVEKSQGELQVFVARLTQLAAHVDSLQHLSQNVDKNLTKPTKEASKVIDQYQQWFKLSSKEIEQLKRDIRELEKLTNVSDATLQLRTEITNLKNKLLDTEQKSMDLDGDLKLLREFASEAGASLDETQNNLQTVTEELAQLYHHVCTVNGQTPTRVVLDHEKEGMTPSKFFFFIVYNH
;
A
#
# COMPACT_ATOMS: atom_id res chain seq x y z
N MET A 1 -21.62 99.10 -89.09
CA MET A 1 -22.72 98.18 -89.51
C MET A 1 -22.05 96.95 -90.12
N LEU A 2 -22.71 96.11 -90.93
CA LEU A 2 -22.19 94.84 -91.52
C LEU A 2 -20.91 94.25 -90.85
N LYS A 3 -19.69 94.68 -91.18
CA LYS A 3 -18.45 94.15 -90.55
C LYS A 3 -18.39 94.21 -89.01
N SER A 4 -18.97 95.23 -88.36
CA SER A 4 -19.01 95.31 -86.89
C SER A 4 -20.12 94.45 -86.29
N GLU A 5 -21.19 94.24 -87.05
CA GLU A 5 -22.34 93.41 -86.71
C GLU A 5 -21.97 91.93 -86.82
N GLU A 6 -21.30 91.55 -87.91
CA GLU A 6 -20.62 90.27 -88.14
C GLU A 6 -19.56 89.97 -87.05
N SER A 7 -18.79 90.97 -86.61
CA SER A 7 -17.84 90.82 -85.51
C SER A 7 -18.53 90.52 -84.17
N LEU A 8 -19.64 91.20 -83.86
CA LEU A 8 -20.42 90.96 -82.63
C LEU A 8 -21.13 89.59 -82.68
N LEU A 9 -21.59 89.17 -83.85
CA LEU A 9 -22.19 87.85 -84.07
C LEU A 9 -21.17 86.73 -83.84
N ASN A 10 -19.94 86.87 -84.36
CA ASN A 10 -18.83 85.96 -84.09
C ASN A 10 -18.41 85.97 -82.61
N GLU A 11 -18.34 87.13 -81.95
CA GLU A 11 -18.03 87.21 -80.52
C GLU A 11 -19.12 86.54 -79.66
N SER A 12 -20.40 86.70 -80.03
CA SER A 12 -21.52 86.03 -79.37
C SER A 12 -21.44 84.51 -79.55
N ALA A 13 -21.20 84.02 -80.77
CA ALA A 13 -21.06 82.59 -81.05
C ALA A 13 -19.85 81.96 -80.35
N ALA A 14 -18.72 82.68 -80.24
CA ALA A 14 -17.54 82.25 -79.49
C ALA A 14 -17.80 82.20 -77.97
N ARG A 15 -18.55 83.18 -77.44
CA ARG A 15 -18.96 83.19 -76.03
C ARG A 15 -19.96 82.08 -75.71
N GLU A 16 -20.90 81.80 -76.62
CA GLU A 16 -21.86 80.70 -76.52
C GLU A 16 -21.18 79.32 -76.58
N THR A 17 -20.24 79.11 -77.50
CA THR A 17 -19.44 77.86 -77.54
C THR A 17 -18.58 77.68 -76.29
N THR A 18 -17.99 78.76 -75.75
CA THR A 18 -17.23 78.72 -74.48
C THR A 18 -18.12 78.31 -73.31
N LEU A 19 -19.32 78.88 -73.19
CA LEU A 19 -20.28 78.53 -72.14
C LEU A 19 -20.79 77.08 -72.30
N ASN A 20 -21.07 76.63 -73.53
CA ASN A 20 -21.47 75.25 -73.79
C ASN A 20 -20.37 74.24 -73.43
N LEU A 21 -19.10 74.56 -73.68
CA LEU A 21 -17.96 73.73 -73.23
C LEU A 21 -17.91 73.64 -71.69
N GLN A 22 -18.03 74.77 -70.99
CA GLN A 22 -18.06 74.79 -69.52
C GLN A 22 -19.25 74.01 -68.93
N ILE A 23 -20.42 74.05 -69.58
CA ILE A 23 -21.58 73.23 -69.18
C ILE A 23 -21.27 71.74 -69.33
N ILE A 24 -20.65 71.33 -70.44
CA ILE A 24 -20.26 69.93 -70.70
C ILE A 24 -19.19 69.46 -69.70
N GLU A 25 -18.21 70.30 -69.38
CA GLU A 25 -17.18 70.04 -68.37
C GLU A 25 -17.83 69.82 -66.98
N LEU A 26 -18.63 70.77 -66.51
CA LEU A 26 -19.33 70.68 -65.21
C LEU A 26 -20.30 69.49 -65.15
N GLU A 27 -21.00 69.18 -66.25
CA GLU A 27 -21.83 67.98 -66.33
C GLU A 27 -21.00 66.68 -66.16
N ASN A 28 -19.81 66.63 -66.73
CA ASN A 28 -18.93 65.48 -66.65
C ASN A 28 -18.28 65.35 -65.26
N GLU A 29 -17.88 66.47 -64.64
CA GLU A 29 -17.48 66.50 -63.23
C GLU A 29 -18.61 66.01 -62.31
N ILE A 30 -19.85 66.47 -62.50
CA ILE A 30 -21.01 66.01 -61.71
C ILE A 30 -21.25 64.51 -61.90
N LYS A 31 -21.11 63.97 -63.12
CA LYS A 31 -21.21 62.52 -63.39
C LYS A 31 -20.09 61.76 -62.67
N GLN A 32 -18.85 62.25 -62.71
CA GLN A 32 -17.70 61.64 -62.06
C GLN A 32 -17.81 61.67 -60.52
N CYS A 33 -18.17 62.80 -59.94
CA CYS A 33 -18.38 62.95 -58.49
C CYS A 33 -19.52 62.05 -57.97
N ARG A 34 -20.59 61.85 -58.74
CA ARG A 34 -21.65 60.89 -58.38
C ARG A 34 -21.14 59.45 -58.36
N HIS A 35 -20.36 59.05 -59.35
CA HIS A 35 -19.84 57.70 -59.44
C HIS A 35 -18.78 57.41 -58.35
N GLU A 36 -17.95 58.40 -58.01
CA GLU A 36 -17.01 58.30 -56.88
C GLU A 36 -17.74 58.28 -55.53
N LEU A 37 -18.81 59.07 -55.35
CA LEU A 37 -19.66 59.00 -54.15
C LEU A 37 -20.32 57.62 -54.00
N GLU A 38 -20.80 57.03 -55.09
CA GLU A 38 -21.35 55.67 -55.12
C GLU A 38 -20.27 54.62 -54.76
N ARG A 39 -19.07 54.75 -55.34
CA ARG A 39 -17.90 53.90 -55.04
C ARG A 39 -17.53 53.94 -53.56
N VAL A 40 -17.38 55.14 -52.99
CA VAL A 40 -17.03 55.36 -51.58
C VAL A 40 -18.16 54.93 -50.63
N THR A 41 -19.42 55.05 -51.06
CA THR A 41 -20.58 54.55 -50.30
C THR A 41 -20.56 53.03 -50.20
N ALA A 42 -20.32 52.32 -51.32
CA ALA A 42 -20.20 50.87 -51.33
C ALA A 42 -18.96 50.36 -50.57
N GLU A 43 -17.84 51.10 -50.63
CA GLU A 43 -16.63 50.82 -49.85
C GLU A 43 -16.88 50.98 -48.33
N ARG A 44 -17.53 52.07 -47.91
CA ARG A 44 -17.97 52.28 -46.52
C ARG A 44 -18.85 51.12 -46.03
N ASP A 45 -19.84 50.71 -46.82
CA ASP A 45 -20.80 49.69 -46.40
C ASP A 45 -20.18 48.29 -46.32
N ARG A 46 -19.19 48.00 -47.17
CA ARG A 46 -18.32 46.83 -46.99
C ARG A 46 -17.54 46.92 -45.68
N MET A 47 -16.84 48.03 -45.43
CA MET A 47 -16.02 48.18 -44.22
C MET A 47 -16.85 48.11 -42.93
N LEU A 48 -18.10 48.61 -42.95
CA LEU A 48 -19.05 48.47 -41.85
C LEU A 48 -19.46 47.01 -41.62
N GLN A 49 -19.72 46.25 -42.70
CA GLN A 49 -20.02 44.82 -42.60
C GLN A 49 -18.83 44.02 -42.06
N GLU A 50 -17.63 44.24 -42.60
CA GLU A 50 -16.39 43.60 -42.13
C GLU A 50 -16.13 43.90 -40.64
N ASN A 51 -16.33 45.15 -40.21
CA ASN A 51 -16.19 45.52 -38.80
C ASN A 51 -17.26 44.87 -37.89
N ASN A 52 -18.50 44.71 -38.37
CA ASN A 52 -19.55 44.01 -37.63
C ASN A 52 -19.25 42.51 -37.48
N ASP A 53 -18.72 41.87 -38.53
CA ASP A 53 -18.37 40.46 -38.50
C ASP A 53 -17.12 40.21 -37.63
N MET A 54 -16.09 41.07 -37.74
CA MET A 54 -14.95 41.10 -36.81
C MET A 54 -15.37 41.34 -35.33
N GLY A 55 -16.50 42.02 -35.11
CA GLY A 55 -17.12 42.18 -33.80
C GLY A 55 -17.62 40.85 -33.23
N LYS A 56 -18.40 40.08 -34.00
CA LYS A 56 -18.90 38.74 -33.62
C LYS A 56 -17.74 37.78 -33.37
N ASP A 57 -16.79 37.74 -34.30
CA ASP A 57 -15.54 36.96 -34.25
C ASP A 57 -14.76 37.18 -32.94
N LYS A 58 -14.81 38.40 -32.40
CA LYS A 58 -14.19 38.79 -31.12
C LYS A 58 -15.03 38.38 -29.91
N GLU A 59 -16.35 38.44 -30.00
CA GLU A 59 -17.26 37.99 -28.94
C GLU A 59 -17.22 36.46 -28.80
N ASP A 60 -17.24 35.71 -29.90
CA ASP A 60 -17.16 34.25 -29.92
C ASP A 60 -15.84 33.74 -29.33
N ARG A 61 -14.69 34.27 -29.79
CA ARG A 61 -13.37 34.01 -29.16
C ARG A 61 -13.34 34.42 -27.68
N GLY A 62 -14.09 35.46 -27.31
CA GLY A 62 -14.26 35.90 -25.93
C GLY A 62 -15.07 34.93 -25.07
N MET A 63 -16.05 34.23 -25.65
CA MET A 63 -16.82 33.16 -25.01
C MET A 63 -16.00 31.88 -24.89
N GLU A 64 -15.29 31.49 -25.95
CA GLU A 64 -14.37 30.35 -25.95
C GLU A 64 -13.27 30.50 -24.89
N CYS A 65 -12.63 31.68 -24.80
CA CYS A 65 -11.63 31.96 -23.78
C CYS A 65 -12.20 31.86 -22.35
N LYS A 66 -13.46 32.24 -22.12
CA LYS A 66 -14.14 32.05 -20.82
C LYS A 66 -14.41 30.57 -20.53
N LYS A 67 -14.82 29.78 -21.54
CA LYS A 67 -15.06 28.34 -21.44
C LYS A 67 -13.77 27.58 -21.09
N LEU A 68 -12.69 27.80 -21.83
CA LEU A 68 -11.38 27.21 -21.56
C LEU A 68 -10.83 27.59 -20.16
N ARG A 69 -11.07 28.83 -19.70
CA ARG A 69 -10.75 29.26 -18.32
C ARG A 69 -11.64 28.66 -17.23
N ALA A 70 -12.79 28.08 -17.57
CA ALA A 70 -13.60 27.29 -16.63
C ALA A 70 -13.07 25.86 -16.57
N GLU A 71 -12.90 25.22 -17.74
CA GLU A 71 -12.37 23.86 -17.89
C GLU A 71 -10.99 23.72 -17.22
N LEU A 72 -10.07 24.67 -17.42
CA LEU A 72 -8.76 24.68 -16.76
C LEU A 72 -8.85 24.74 -15.22
N ARG A 73 -9.88 25.39 -14.66
CA ARG A 73 -10.08 25.43 -13.19
C ARG A 73 -10.66 24.12 -12.66
N GLU A 74 -11.57 23.50 -13.41
CA GLU A 74 -12.10 22.18 -13.07
C GLU A 74 -11.01 21.10 -13.13
N VAL A 75 -10.17 21.10 -14.18
CA VAL A 75 -9.03 20.20 -14.31
C VAL A 75 -8.06 20.38 -13.14
N LYS A 76 -7.69 21.62 -12.77
CA LYS A 76 -6.82 21.87 -11.60
C LYS A 76 -7.44 21.44 -10.27
N PHE A 77 -8.75 21.61 -10.09
CA PHE A 77 -9.43 21.12 -8.89
C PHE A 77 -9.42 19.59 -8.81
N ARG A 78 -9.65 18.91 -9.95
CA ARG A 78 -9.58 17.44 -10.05
C ARG A 78 -8.15 16.92 -9.86
N GLU A 79 -7.14 17.63 -10.38
CA GLU A 79 -5.72 17.32 -10.22
C GLU A 79 -5.32 17.41 -8.74
N ASN A 80 -5.62 18.52 -8.06
CA ASN A 80 -5.35 18.67 -6.62
C ASN A 80 -6.04 17.57 -5.78
N ARG A 81 -7.27 17.18 -6.12
CA ARG A 81 -7.94 16.10 -5.42
C ARG A 81 -7.23 14.76 -5.65
N LEU A 82 -6.89 14.41 -6.90
CA LEU A 82 -6.15 13.18 -7.20
C LEU A 82 -4.76 13.13 -6.53
N ILE A 83 -4.09 14.28 -6.34
CA ILE A 83 -2.84 14.37 -5.57
C ILE A 83 -3.08 14.08 -4.09
N THR A 84 -4.22 14.51 -3.53
CA THR A 84 -4.61 14.21 -2.15
C THR A 84 -4.99 12.73 -2.01
N ASP A 85 -5.88 12.24 -2.89
CA ASP A 85 -6.29 10.84 -3.01
C ASP A 85 -5.04 9.90 -3.11
N TYR A 86 -3.98 10.33 -3.81
CA TYR A 86 -2.71 9.60 -3.96
C TYR A 86 -1.82 9.66 -2.71
N SER A 87 -1.68 10.83 -2.07
CA SER A 87 -0.89 11.00 -0.84
C SER A 87 -1.44 10.15 0.31
N GLU A 88 -2.76 10.05 0.44
CA GLU A 88 -3.41 9.19 1.44
C GLU A 88 -3.07 7.71 1.20
N LEU A 89 -3.10 7.25 -0.06
CA LEU A 89 -2.72 5.88 -0.44
C LEU A 89 -1.23 5.58 -0.22
N GLU A 90 -0.33 6.55 -0.41
CA GLU A 90 1.09 6.38 -0.08
C GLU A 90 1.31 6.26 1.44
N GLU A 91 0.64 7.06 2.25
CA GLU A 91 0.69 6.96 3.71
C GLU A 91 0.16 5.60 4.22
N GLU A 92 -0.96 5.11 3.69
CA GLU A 92 -1.49 3.79 4.02
C GLU A 92 -0.54 2.66 3.60
N ASN A 93 0.06 2.74 2.41
CA ASN A 93 1.04 1.76 1.94
C ASN A 93 2.28 1.72 2.85
N ILE A 94 2.80 2.88 3.24
CA ILE A 94 3.91 3.00 4.21
C ILE A 94 3.51 2.42 5.58
N ALA A 95 2.26 2.63 6.04
CA ALA A 95 1.76 2.06 7.29
C ALA A 95 1.68 0.52 7.22
N LEU A 96 1.16 -0.04 6.13
CA LEU A 96 1.08 -1.48 5.90
C LEU A 96 2.47 -2.12 5.80
N GLN A 97 3.43 -1.49 5.11
CA GLN A 97 4.81 -1.95 5.06
C GLN A 97 5.45 -2.01 6.45
N LYS A 98 5.22 -0.99 7.29
CA LYS A 98 5.68 -0.96 8.70
C LYS A 98 5.04 -2.11 9.51
N GLN A 99 3.73 -2.32 9.38
CA GLN A 99 3.03 -3.41 10.07
C GLN A 99 3.53 -4.80 9.65
N VAL A 100 3.71 -5.04 8.34
CA VAL A 100 4.29 -6.29 7.81
C VAL A 100 5.72 -6.50 8.32
N SER A 101 6.49 -5.43 8.52
CA SER A 101 7.86 -5.49 9.04
C SER A 101 7.89 -5.83 10.54
N ALA A 102 6.99 -5.23 11.33
CA ALA A 102 6.82 -5.57 12.75
C ALA A 102 6.36 -7.03 12.95
N LEU A 103 5.38 -7.48 12.16
CA LEU A 103 4.92 -8.89 12.17
C LEU A 103 6.03 -9.87 11.82
N LYS A 104 6.93 -9.52 10.88
CA LYS A 104 8.11 -10.34 10.55
C LYS A 104 9.10 -10.43 11.72
N SER A 105 9.33 -9.35 12.49
CA SER A 105 10.16 -9.41 13.70
C SER A 105 9.54 -10.33 14.74
N SER A 106 8.26 -10.10 15.07
CA SER A 106 7.53 -10.90 16.05
C SER A 106 7.46 -12.39 15.67
N GLN A 107 7.36 -12.72 14.38
CA GLN A 107 7.43 -14.11 13.90
C GLN A 107 8.80 -14.77 14.11
N VAL A 108 9.90 -14.02 14.01
CA VAL A 108 11.27 -14.52 14.31
C VAL A 108 11.45 -14.70 15.82
N GLU A 109 10.97 -13.75 16.63
CA GLU A 109 10.96 -13.83 18.09
C GLU A 109 10.14 -15.05 18.58
N PHE A 110 8.96 -15.28 17.98
CA PHE A 110 8.12 -16.44 18.28
C PHE A 110 8.80 -17.78 17.98
N GLU A 111 9.39 -17.95 16.79
CA GLU A 111 10.13 -19.19 16.48
C GLU A 111 11.37 -19.34 17.38
N SER A 112 12.04 -18.25 17.77
CA SER A 112 13.17 -18.28 18.72
C SER A 112 12.73 -18.78 20.11
N LEU A 113 11.64 -18.23 20.67
CA LEU A 113 11.07 -18.70 21.94
C LEU A 113 10.61 -20.17 21.85
N LYS A 114 10.01 -20.56 20.73
CA LYS A 114 9.60 -21.95 20.44
C LYS A 114 10.80 -22.90 20.31
N HIS A 115 11.98 -22.43 19.90
CA HIS A 115 13.23 -23.21 19.96
C HIS A 115 13.72 -23.36 21.40
N GLU A 116 13.72 -22.30 22.19
CA GLU A 116 14.12 -22.35 23.60
C GLU A 116 13.19 -23.22 24.46
N ILE A 117 11.87 -23.18 24.21
CA ILE A 117 10.90 -24.06 24.86
C ILE A 117 11.20 -25.54 24.60
N ARG A 118 11.60 -25.93 23.37
CA ARG A 118 12.00 -27.31 23.08
C ARG A 118 13.26 -27.70 23.84
N ARG A 119 14.29 -26.83 23.83
CA ARG A 119 15.55 -27.03 24.56
C ARG A 119 15.32 -27.25 26.06
N LEU A 120 14.39 -26.49 26.65
CA LEU A 120 14.00 -26.63 28.05
C LEU A 120 13.19 -27.91 28.35
N HIS A 121 12.40 -28.42 27.39
CA HIS A 121 11.76 -29.74 27.53
C HIS A 121 12.80 -30.87 27.46
N GLU A 122 13.75 -30.79 26.53
CA GLU A 122 14.86 -31.75 26.43
C GLU A 122 15.71 -31.78 27.72
N GLU A 123 15.97 -30.62 28.32
CA GLU A 123 16.65 -30.49 29.62
C GLU A 123 15.81 -31.06 30.79
N MET A 124 14.49 -30.83 30.79
CA MET A 124 13.56 -31.39 31.77
C MET A 124 13.48 -32.93 31.68
N ASP A 125 13.41 -33.50 30.47
CA ASP A 125 13.33 -34.95 30.26
C ASP A 125 14.62 -35.65 30.70
N LEU A 126 15.79 -35.05 30.45
CA LEU A 126 17.07 -35.52 30.99
C LEU A 126 17.11 -35.48 32.53
N LEU A 127 16.55 -34.44 33.15
CA LEU A 127 16.50 -34.33 34.61
C LEU A 127 15.51 -35.35 35.22
N ASN A 128 14.38 -35.60 34.55
CA ASN A 128 13.41 -36.64 34.95
C ASN A 128 14.06 -38.04 34.94
N LEU A 129 14.84 -38.37 33.91
CA LEU A 129 15.60 -39.63 33.84
C LEU A 129 16.59 -39.76 35.00
N GLN A 130 17.35 -38.71 35.32
CA GLN A 130 18.27 -38.71 36.48
C GLN A 130 17.52 -38.91 37.81
N VAL A 131 16.34 -38.32 37.96
CA VAL A 131 15.48 -38.51 39.15
C VAL A 131 14.96 -39.96 39.24
N GLU A 132 14.61 -40.59 38.12
CA GLU A 132 14.23 -42.02 38.09
C GLU A 132 15.41 -42.94 38.44
N GLU A 133 16.59 -42.71 37.86
CA GLU A 133 17.82 -43.45 38.17
C GLU A 133 18.18 -43.37 39.65
N LEU A 134 18.21 -42.15 40.22
CA LEU A 134 18.46 -41.92 41.65
C LEU A 134 17.38 -42.58 42.53
N THR A 135 16.12 -42.55 42.10
CA THR A 135 15.01 -43.23 42.80
C THR A 135 15.17 -44.75 42.78
N ASN A 136 15.68 -45.32 41.70
CA ASN A 136 15.92 -46.76 41.59
C ASN A 136 17.17 -47.19 42.37
N LEU A 137 18.25 -46.40 42.36
CA LEU A 137 19.42 -46.60 43.23
C LEU A 137 19.03 -46.51 44.72
N LYS A 138 18.15 -45.57 45.09
CA LYS A 138 17.61 -45.44 46.44
C LYS A 138 16.88 -46.72 46.88
N LYS A 139 15.95 -47.25 46.07
CA LYS A 139 15.24 -48.52 46.37
C LYS A 139 16.20 -49.69 46.61
N ILE A 140 17.28 -49.77 45.83
CA ILE A 140 18.32 -50.82 45.99
C ILE A 140 19.05 -50.65 47.32
N ALA A 141 19.42 -49.42 47.71
CA ALA A 141 20.05 -49.15 48.99
C ALA A 141 19.11 -49.41 50.19
N GLU A 142 17.83 -49.05 50.07
CA GLU A 142 16.80 -49.36 51.08
C GLU A 142 16.65 -50.88 51.26
N LYS A 143 16.52 -51.65 50.17
CA LYS A 143 16.42 -53.11 50.22
C LYS A 143 17.67 -53.78 50.82
N HIS A 144 18.88 -53.30 50.50
CA HIS A 144 20.10 -53.83 51.12
C HIS A 144 20.21 -53.48 52.61
N MET A 145 19.62 -52.37 53.06
CA MET A 145 19.50 -52.05 54.48
C MET A 145 18.49 -52.98 55.18
N GLU A 146 17.37 -53.29 54.55
CA GLU A 146 16.38 -54.27 55.04
C GLU A 146 17.03 -55.67 55.19
N GLU A 147 17.69 -56.17 54.13
CA GLU A 147 18.42 -57.46 54.15
C GLU A 147 19.47 -57.53 55.27
N ALA A 148 20.19 -56.45 55.53
CA ALA A 148 21.18 -56.37 56.61
C ALA A 148 20.53 -56.35 58.00
N LEU A 149 19.35 -55.73 58.15
CA LEU A 149 18.59 -55.70 59.40
C LEU A 149 17.94 -57.06 59.71
N GLU A 150 17.37 -57.74 58.71
CA GLU A 150 16.87 -59.11 58.82
C GLU A 150 18.00 -60.08 59.19
N SER A 151 19.17 -59.97 58.54
CA SER A 151 20.35 -60.77 58.86
C SER A 151 20.78 -60.57 60.32
N LEU A 152 20.89 -59.31 60.78
CA LEU A 152 21.23 -58.98 62.17
C LEU A 152 20.17 -59.46 63.17
N GLN A 153 18.88 -59.48 62.81
CA GLN A 153 17.84 -60.08 63.62
C GLN A 153 18.01 -61.61 63.71
N SER A 154 18.29 -62.29 62.60
CA SER A 154 18.52 -63.74 62.59
C SER A 154 19.73 -64.16 63.44
N GLU A 155 20.82 -63.37 63.43
CA GLU A 155 21.96 -63.59 64.32
C GLU A 155 21.59 -63.41 65.80
N ARG A 156 20.77 -62.40 66.13
CA ARG A 156 20.28 -62.17 67.50
C ARG A 156 19.40 -63.33 67.96
N GLU A 157 18.48 -63.80 67.13
CA GLU A 157 17.60 -64.93 67.43
C GLU A 157 18.38 -66.23 67.59
N ALA A 158 19.34 -66.52 66.71
CA ALA A 158 20.25 -67.66 66.84
C ALA A 158 21.09 -67.58 68.13
N LYS A 159 21.59 -66.39 68.48
CA LYS A 159 22.34 -66.15 69.73
C LYS A 159 21.45 -66.32 70.98
N TYR A 160 20.19 -65.90 70.94
CA TYR A 160 19.23 -66.17 72.01
C TYR A 160 18.87 -67.66 72.11
N ALA A 161 18.74 -68.38 70.98
CA ALA A 161 18.51 -69.82 70.97
C ALA A 161 19.70 -70.58 71.59
N LEU A 162 20.93 -70.30 71.15
CA LEU A 162 22.16 -70.89 71.72
C LEU A 162 22.31 -70.54 73.22
N LYS A 163 21.98 -69.31 73.63
CA LYS A 163 21.95 -68.96 75.06
C LYS A 163 20.91 -69.80 75.81
N LYS A 164 19.70 -69.96 75.27
CA LYS A 164 18.62 -70.77 75.88
C LYS A 164 18.98 -72.26 75.94
N GLU A 165 19.80 -72.78 75.02
CA GLU A 165 20.36 -74.12 75.09
C GLU A 165 21.46 -74.24 76.15
N LEU A 166 22.36 -73.25 76.25
CA LEU A 166 23.37 -73.18 77.32
C LEU A 166 22.72 -73.07 78.71
N ASP A 167 21.71 -72.20 78.87
CA ASP A 167 20.93 -72.06 80.10
C ASP A 167 20.21 -73.38 80.44
N GLN A 168 19.78 -74.17 79.43
CA GLN A 168 19.24 -75.52 79.64
C GLN A 168 20.31 -76.56 80.02
N GLN A 169 21.51 -76.51 79.43
CA GLN A 169 22.64 -77.37 79.82
C GLN A 169 23.03 -77.10 81.27
N ILE A 170 23.22 -75.83 81.63
CA ILE A 170 23.51 -75.39 83.00
C ILE A 170 22.39 -75.83 83.96
N ASN A 171 21.11 -75.73 83.59
CA ASN A 171 20.02 -76.23 84.42
C ASN A 171 20.01 -77.77 84.55
N ARG A 172 20.41 -78.52 83.52
CA ARG A 172 20.55 -79.99 83.60
C ARG A 172 21.72 -80.40 84.48
N GLU A 173 22.89 -79.78 84.31
CA GLU A 173 24.06 -79.99 85.18
C GLU A 173 23.76 -79.58 86.62
N SER A 174 23.04 -78.47 86.82
CA SER A 174 22.52 -78.06 88.12
C SER A 174 21.57 -79.11 88.69
N PHE A 175 20.69 -79.72 87.88
CA PHE A 175 19.80 -80.79 88.33
C PHE A 175 20.60 -82.05 88.75
N TYR A 176 21.66 -82.42 88.02
CA TYR A 176 22.54 -83.55 88.40
C TYR A 176 23.37 -83.26 89.67
N ASN A 177 23.80 -82.01 89.88
CA ASN A 177 24.47 -81.59 91.12
C ASN A 177 23.49 -81.49 92.30
N ILE A 178 22.28 -80.95 92.08
CA ILE A 178 21.21 -80.88 93.08
C ILE A 178 20.76 -82.28 93.49
N ASN A 179 20.70 -83.25 92.57
CA ASN A 179 20.35 -84.64 92.91
C ASN A 179 21.41 -85.35 93.79
N ASN A 180 22.60 -84.76 93.97
CA ASN A 180 23.61 -85.20 94.96
C ASN A 180 23.65 -84.32 96.23
N LEU A 181 22.97 -83.17 96.26
CA LEU A 181 23.00 -82.21 97.39
C LEU A 181 21.64 -82.09 98.11
N ALA A 182 20.53 -82.46 97.46
CA ALA A 182 19.15 -82.40 97.98
C ALA A 182 18.83 -83.39 99.12
N TYR A 183 19.86 -83.98 99.75
CA TYR A 183 19.74 -84.82 100.95
C TYR A 183 20.32 -84.15 102.22
N SER A 184 20.61 -82.83 102.20
CA SER A 184 21.10 -82.13 103.39
C SER A 184 20.61 -80.68 103.55
N ILE A 185 20.07 -80.41 104.74
CA ILE A 185 19.96 -79.11 105.42
C ILE A 185 18.91 -78.12 104.86
N ARG A 186 17.68 -78.40 105.31
CA ARG A 186 16.57 -77.48 105.63
C ARG A 186 16.99 -76.24 106.48
N GLY A 187 16.73 -75.01 106.01
CA GLY A 187 16.02 -74.00 106.83
C GLY A 187 16.51 -72.54 107.00
N ILE A 188 15.61 -71.59 106.66
CA ILE A 188 15.24 -70.32 107.36
C ILE A 188 16.21 -69.08 107.29
N THR A 189 15.64 -67.88 107.53
CA THR A 189 16.19 -66.48 107.65
C THR A 189 16.49 -65.76 106.32
N GLU A 190 15.91 -64.59 105.96
CA GLU A 190 15.84 -63.22 106.58
C GLU A 190 17.12 -62.38 106.31
N GLU A 191 17.11 -61.06 106.04
CA GLU A 191 16.10 -60.10 105.51
C GLU A 191 16.82 -58.78 105.08
N THR A 192 16.17 -57.88 104.31
CA THR A 192 16.59 -56.49 103.95
C THR A 192 17.83 -56.37 103.03
N ASN A 193 18.16 -55.27 102.31
CA ASN A 193 17.66 -53.88 102.16
C ASN A 193 18.23 -53.27 100.81
N LEU A 194 17.99 -52.06 100.27
CA LEU A 194 17.19 -50.84 100.57
C LEU A 194 17.04 -49.99 99.27
N GLY A 195 15.86 -49.42 98.97
CA GLY A 195 15.67 -48.26 98.05
C GLY A 195 15.42 -48.59 96.56
N SER A 196 14.66 -47.81 95.78
CA SER A 196 13.85 -46.59 96.00
C SER A 196 12.78 -46.58 94.87
N ASP A 197 11.46 -46.36 95.05
CA ASP A 197 10.71 -45.25 95.70
C ASP A 197 10.94 -43.89 94.97
N CYS A 198 9.94 -43.14 94.48
CA CYS A 198 8.47 -43.26 94.58
C CYS A 198 7.71 -42.57 93.38
N GLU A 199 6.51 -43.08 93.06
CA GLU A 199 5.24 -42.48 92.55
C GLU A 199 5.12 -41.22 91.62
N ASP A 200 3.85 -40.90 91.30
CA ASP A 200 3.25 -40.22 90.13
C ASP A 200 3.20 -38.65 90.08
N ASP A 201 2.66 -38.17 88.94
CA ASP A 201 1.85 -36.93 88.71
C ASP A 201 2.46 -35.51 88.45
N ILE A 202 2.33 -35.05 87.18
CA ILE A 202 1.71 -33.76 86.71
C ILE A 202 2.44 -32.40 87.02
N PRO A 203 2.28 -31.27 86.27
CA PRO A 203 1.75 -31.00 84.90
C PRO A 203 2.74 -30.22 83.95
N GLY A 204 2.40 -30.17 82.64
CA GLY A 204 2.42 -28.88 81.91
C GLY A 204 3.13 -28.77 80.54
N GLY A 205 2.39 -28.29 79.52
CA GLY A 205 2.91 -27.89 78.20
C GLY A 205 3.08 -29.06 77.20
N LEU A 206 2.88 -28.89 75.88
CA LEU A 206 2.36 -27.77 75.09
C LEU A 206 1.47 -28.31 73.94
N LYS A 207 0.53 -27.51 73.42
CA LYS A 207 -0.49 -27.95 72.45
C LYS A 207 -0.01 -27.97 70.99
N HIS A 208 -0.71 -28.76 70.17
CA HIS A 208 -0.86 -28.67 68.71
C HIS A 208 0.42 -28.67 67.83
N ILE A 209 0.73 -29.82 67.22
CA ILE A 209 1.19 -29.89 65.83
C ILE A 209 0.44 -31.02 65.09
N GLU A 210 -0.87 -30.85 64.92
CA GLU A 210 -1.70 -31.58 63.94
C GLU A 210 -2.73 -30.61 63.37
N ALA A 211 -2.31 -29.81 62.37
CA ALA A 211 -3.15 -28.98 61.50
C ALA A 211 -2.25 -28.17 60.51
N SER A 212 -1.78 -28.79 59.42
CA SER A 212 -1.04 -28.07 58.35
C SER A 212 -1.27 -28.64 56.94
N LEU A 213 -2.38 -29.34 56.74
CA LEU A 213 -2.98 -29.59 55.43
C LEU A 213 -4.47 -29.20 55.52
N SER A 214 -5.01 -28.65 54.44
CA SER A 214 -6.39 -28.11 54.35
C SER A 214 -6.70 -26.86 55.18
N SER A 215 -6.16 -25.71 54.76
CA SER A 215 -6.89 -24.44 54.84
C SER A 215 -6.64 -23.62 53.58
N GLY A 216 -7.68 -23.43 52.76
CA GLY A 216 -7.61 -22.61 51.56
C GLY A 216 -8.06 -21.18 51.85
N ASN A 217 -7.13 -20.22 51.87
CA ASN A 217 -7.48 -18.80 51.92
C ASN A 217 -7.68 -18.28 50.49
N ALA A 218 -8.94 -18.16 50.08
CA ALA A 218 -9.34 -17.25 49.03
C ALA A 218 -9.64 -15.86 49.62
N SER A 219 -9.59 -14.84 48.76
CA SER A 219 -9.92 -13.41 49.01
C SER A 219 -8.80 -12.49 49.52
N GLU A 220 -8.95 -11.23 49.13
CA GLU A 220 -8.34 -10.00 49.68
C GLU A 220 -6.80 -9.86 49.69
N LEU A 221 -6.25 -9.69 48.48
CA LEU A 221 -5.28 -8.61 48.22
C LEU A 221 -5.93 -7.57 47.28
N ALA A 222 -6.76 -6.70 47.87
CA ALA A 222 -7.21 -5.47 47.21
C ALA A 222 -6.08 -4.43 47.21
N SER A 223 -6.06 -3.54 46.22
CA SER A 223 -4.95 -2.61 45.99
C SER A 223 -4.70 -1.63 47.13
N PRO A 224 -3.45 -1.27 47.43
CA PRO A 224 -3.15 0.05 47.99
C PRO A 224 -3.49 1.12 46.95
N ASP A 225 -4.09 2.23 47.39
CA ASP A 225 -4.46 3.35 46.52
C ASP A 225 -3.22 3.99 45.86
N GLY A 226 -3.27 4.19 44.55
CA GLY A 226 -2.15 4.68 43.75
C GLY A 226 -2.55 4.87 42.30
N LYS A 227 -2.36 6.08 41.77
CA LYS A 227 -2.74 6.47 40.39
C LYS A 227 -1.75 5.94 39.34
N GLN A 228 -1.62 4.62 39.23
CA GLN A 228 -1.22 4.03 37.97
C GLN A 228 -2.47 3.92 37.08
N VAL A 229 -2.65 4.92 36.23
CA VAL A 229 -3.36 4.71 34.95
C VAL A 229 -2.53 3.67 34.22
N ASP A 230 -3.05 2.44 34.12
CA ASP A 230 -2.32 1.38 33.42
C ASP A 230 -2.34 1.67 31.91
N LEU A 231 -1.26 2.30 31.48
CA LEU A 231 -1.03 2.68 30.08
C LEU A 231 -1.08 1.46 29.16
N PHE A 232 -0.79 0.24 29.63
CA PHE A 232 -0.91 -0.96 28.80
C PHE A 232 -2.38 -1.29 28.50
N SER A 233 -3.26 -1.34 29.51
CA SER A 233 -4.69 -1.54 29.28
C SER A 233 -5.32 -0.43 28.41
N GLU A 234 -4.94 0.84 28.60
CA GLU A 234 -5.53 1.96 27.85
C GLU A 234 -4.98 2.07 26.41
N VAL A 235 -3.68 1.84 26.20
CA VAL A 235 -3.08 1.77 24.87
C VAL A 235 -3.64 0.58 24.10
N HIS A 236 -3.61 -0.64 24.65
CA HIS A 236 -4.09 -1.82 23.94
C HIS A 236 -5.59 -1.76 23.64
N LEU A 237 -6.41 -1.16 24.51
CA LEU A 237 -7.83 -0.97 24.22
C LEU A 237 -8.07 0.04 23.08
N ASN A 238 -7.24 1.08 22.95
CA ASN A 238 -7.34 2.04 21.85
C ASN A 238 -6.70 1.52 20.55
N GLU A 239 -5.64 0.72 20.62
CA GLU A 239 -5.08 -0.03 19.49
C GLU A 239 -6.09 -1.04 18.95
N LEU A 240 -6.72 -1.82 19.83
CA LEU A 240 -7.74 -2.81 19.46
C LEU A 240 -8.94 -2.13 18.79
N ARG A 241 -9.47 -1.02 19.35
CA ARG A 241 -10.52 -0.21 18.71
C ARG A 241 -10.10 0.38 17.36
N LYS A 242 -8.82 0.74 17.19
CA LYS A 242 -8.29 1.24 15.92
C LYS A 242 -8.26 0.12 14.88
N LEU A 243 -7.82 -1.08 15.27
CA LEU A 243 -7.83 -2.28 14.42
C LEU A 243 -9.25 -2.72 14.06
N GLU A 244 -10.20 -2.71 15.01
CA GLU A 244 -11.62 -2.95 14.75
C GLU A 244 -12.18 -1.98 13.70
N LYS A 245 -11.89 -0.67 13.84
CA LYS A 245 -12.35 0.34 12.88
C LYS A 245 -11.69 0.20 11.50
N GLN A 246 -10.40 -0.16 11.44
CA GLN A 246 -9.71 -0.44 10.17
C GLN A 246 -10.29 -1.70 9.50
N LEU A 247 -10.58 -2.75 10.27
CA LEU A 247 -11.22 -3.97 9.77
C LEU A 247 -12.63 -3.68 9.24
N GLU A 248 -13.44 -2.88 9.96
CA GLU A 248 -14.77 -2.47 9.50
C GLU A 248 -14.70 -1.64 8.20
N SER A 249 -13.65 -0.83 8.03
CA SER A 249 -13.41 -0.06 6.80
C SER A 249 -13.06 -0.97 5.62
N LEU A 250 -12.10 -1.89 5.82
CA LEU A 250 -11.69 -2.88 4.82
C LEU A 250 -12.83 -3.84 4.44
N GLU A 251 -13.71 -4.20 5.38
CA GLU A 251 -14.89 -5.03 5.11
C GLU A 251 -15.91 -4.27 4.24
N LYS A 252 -16.13 -2.96 4.49
CA LYS A 252 -16.97 -2.10 3.64
C LYS A 252 -16.39 -1.94 2.23
N GLU A 253 -15.07 -1.74 2.11
CA GLU A 253 -14.40 -1.64 0.82
C GLU A 253 -14.47 -2.97 0.04
N LYS A 254 -14.17 -4.09 0.70
CA LYS A 254 -14.34 -5.46 0.16
C LYS A 254 -15.76 -5.71 -0.35
N ILE A 255 -16.79 -5.25 0.37
CA ILE A 255 -18.19 -5.33 -0.08
C ILE A 255 -18.40 -4.47 -1.34
N SER A 256 -17.92 -3.23 -1.35
CA SER A 256 -18.00 -2.33 -2.51
C SER A 256 -17.31 -2.90 -3.76
N LEU A 257 -16.07 -3.37 -3.61
CA LEU A 257 -15.30 -4.02 -4.69
C LEU A 257 -15.98 -5.30 -5.18
N THR A 258 -16.57 -6.10 -4.29
CA THR A 258 -17.34 -7.30 -4.66
C THR A 258 -18.61 -6.95 -5.45
N GLN A 259 -19.29 -5.86 -5.08
CA GLN A 259 -20.44 -5.35 -5.84
C GLN A 259 -20.02 -4.83 -7.22
N ASN A 260 -19.00 -3.97 -7.29
CA ASN A 260 -18.43 -3.47 -8.54
C ASN A 260 -17.99 -4.62 -9.47
N LEU A 261 -17.39 -5.69 -8.93
CA LEU A 261 -17.03 -6.88 -9.70
C LEU A 261 -18.26 -7.58 -10.30
N ARG A 262 -19.33 -7.77 -9.50
CA ARG A 262 -20.60 -8.37 -9.97
C ARG A 262 -21.29 -7.51 -11.02
N GLU A 263 -21.29 -6.19 -10.87
CA GLU A 263 -21.88 -5.26 -11.85
C GLU A 263 -21.10 -5.27 -13.18
N ASN A 264 -19.77 -5.28 -13.13
CA ASN A 264 -18.93 -5.45 -14.31
C ASN A 264 -19.13 -6.82 -14.98
N GLN A 265 -19.24 -7.91 -14.21
CA GLN A 265 -19.56 -9.25 -14.75
C GLN A 265 -20.89 -9.24 -15.51
N SER A 266 -21.95 -8.66 -14.93
CA SER A 266 -23.26 -8.56 -15.58
C SER A 266 -23.23 -7.70 -16.86
N MET A 267 -22.43 -6.62 -16.87
CA MET A 267 -22.21 -5.81 -18.07
C MET A 267 -21.49 -6.59 -19.18
N VAL A 268 -20.49 -7.40 -18.82
CA VAL A 268 -19.78 -8.29 -19.77
C VAL A 268 -20.73 -9.35 -20.33
N GLU A 269 -21.49 -10.06 -19.49
CA GLU A 269 -22.49 -11.05 -19.92
C GLU A 269 -23.52 -10.45 -20.88
N LYS A 270 -24.04 -9.26 -20.56
CA LYS A 270 -24.96 -8.52 -21.43
C LYS A 270 -24.33 -8.20 -22.78
N SER A 271 -23.13 -7.65 -22.80
CA SER A 271 -22.45 -7.28 -24.07
C SER A 271 -22.08 -8.51 -24.92
N GLN A 272 -21.76 -9.65 -24.31
CA GLN A 272 -21.60 -10.92 -25.00
C GLN A 272 -22.91 -11.41 -25.64
N GLY A 273 -24.04 -11.29 -24.93
CA GLY A 273 -25.37 -11.62 -25.47
C GLY A 273 -25.76 -10.75 -26.67
N GLU A 274 -25.53 -9.44 -26.57
CA GLU A 274 -25.76 -8.49 -27.68
C GLU A 274 -24.87 -8.81 -28.90
N LEU A 275 -23.60 -9.16 -28.67
CA LEU A 275 -22.67 -9.59 -29.72
C LEU A 275 -23.11 -10.92 -30.35
N GLN A 276 -23.62 -11.88 -29.58
CA GLN A 276 -24.09 -13.16 -30.11
C GLN A 276 -25.34 -12.98 -31.01
N VAL A 277 -26.25 -12.09 -30.63
CA VAL A 277 -27.40 -11.69 -31.47
C VAL A 277 -26.93 -11.00 -32.77
N PHE A 278 -25.91 -10.14 -32.68
CA PHE A 278 -25.32 -9.49 -33.84
C PHE A 278 -24.66 -10.48 -34.81
N VAL A 279 -23.88 -11.44 -34.31
CA VAL A 279 -23.27 -12.51 -35.13
C VAL A 279 -24.34 -13.37 -35.82
N ALA A 280 -25.39 -13.79 -35.10
CA ALA A 280 -26.47 -14.57 -35.69
C ALA A 280 -27.18 -13.82 -36.85
N ARG A 281 -27.36 -12.51 -36.71
CA ARG A 281 -27.93 -11.65 -37.77
C ARG A 281 -27.00 -11.49 -38.97
N LEU A 282 -25.68 -11.43 -38.77
CA LEU A 282 -24.72 -11.47 -39.87
C LEU A 282 -24.74 -12.82 -40.61
N THR A 283 -24.90 -13.94 -39.90
CA THR A 283 -25.07 -15.27 -40.54
C THR A 283 -26.35 -15.35 -41.37
N GLN A 284 -27.47 -14.79 -40.87
CA GLN A 284 -28.71 -14.70 -41.64
C GLN A 284 -28.54 -13.83 -42.89
N LEU A 285 -27.89 -12.66 -42.76
CA LEU A 285 -27.61 -11.77 -43.90
C LEU A 285 -26.78 -12.47 -44.99
N ALA A 286 -25.75 -13.22 -44.59
CA ALA A 286 -24.93 -14.01 -45.51
C ALA A 286 -25.77 -15.07 -46.24
N ALA A 287 -26.62 -15.82 -45.53
CA ALA A 287 -27.49 -16.83 -46.14
C ALA A 287 -28.49 -16.25 -47.17
N HIS A 288 -28.98 -15.02 -46.97
CA HIS A 288 -29.80 -14.32 -47.97
C HIS A 288 -28.98 -13.85 -49.19
N VAL A 289 -27.72 -13.45 -49.01
CA VAL A 289 -26.80 -13.13 -50.12
C VAL A 289 -26.46 -14.40 -50.93
N ASP A 290 -26.13 -15.51 -50.26
CA ASP A 290 -25.90 -16.81 -50.91
C ASP A 290 -27.14 -17.28 -51.68
N SER A 291 -28.34 -17.05 -51.13
CA SER A 291 -29.61 -17.36 -51.79
C SER A 291 -29.82 -16.54 -53.07
N LEU A 292 -29.49 -15.25 -53.07
CA LEU A 292 -29.48 -14.41 -54.27
C LEU A 292 -28.42 -14.85 -55.29
N GLN A 293 -27.22 -15.22 -54.84
CA GLN A 293 -26.14 -15.70 -55.71
C GLN A 293 -26.53 -17.04 -56.39
N HIS A 294 -27.14 -17.96 -55.64
CA HIS A 294 -27.69 -19.20 -56.17
C HIS A 294 -28.85 -18.97 -57.15
N LEU A 295 -29.76 -18.03 -56.84
CA LEU A 295 -30.81 -17.59 -57.75
C LEU A 295 -30.24 -17.01 -59.06
N SER A 296 -29.16 -16.22 -59.00
CA SER A 296 -28.48 -15.68 -60.20
C SER A 296 -27.88 -16.80 -61.05
N GLN A 297 -27.04 -17.67 -60.46
CA GLN A 297 -26.39 -18.76 -61.19
C GLN A 297 -27.40 -19.72 -61.85
N ASN A 298 -28.58 -19.91 -61.26
CA ASN A 298 -29.62 -20.76 -61.83
C ASN A 298 -30.42 -20.07 -62.94
N VAL A 299 -30.38 -18.74 -63.06
CA VAL A 299 -30.85 -18.04 -64.26
C VAL A 299 -29.88 -18.31 -65.41
N ASP A 300 -28.57 -18.09 -65.23
CA ASP A 300 -27.54 -18.30 -66.27
C ASP A 300 -27.54 -19.75 -66.83
N LYS A 301 -27.69 -20.74 -65.94
CA LYS A 301 -27.81 -22.18 -66.29
C LYS A 301 -29.12 -22.55 -67.00
N ASN A 302 -30.08 -21.64 -67.12
CA ASN A 302 -31.35 -21.85 -67.81
C ASN A 302 -31.47 -21.00 -69.10
N LEU A 303 -30.88 -19.79 -69.17
CA LEU A 303 -30.75 -19.04 -70.44
C LEU A 303 -30.01 -19.85 -71.52
N THR A 304 -29.02 -20.63 -71.10
CA THR A 304 -28.17 -21.46 -71.96
C THR A 304 -28.88 -22.68 -72.58
N LYS A 305 -30.17 -22.92 -72.26
CA LYS A 305 -30.97 -24.02 -72.81
C LYS A 305 -31.91 -23.50 -73.92
N PRO A 306 -31.81 -23.99 -75.17
CA PRO A 306 -32.61 -23.49 -76.30
C PRO A 306 -34.10 -23.86 -76.14
N THR A 307 -34.86 -22.95 -75.52
CA THR A 307 -36.27 -23.14 -75.17
C THR A 307 -37.17 -22.59 -76.26
N LYS A 308 -37.99 -23.45 -76.90
CA LYS A 308 -38.82 -23.11 -78.07
C LYS A 308 -40.10 -22.30 -77.74
N GLU A 309 -40.29 -21.89 -76.49
CA GLU A 309 -41.52 -21.28 -75.99
C GLU A 309 -41.22 -20.02 -75.18
N ALA A 310 -41.40 -18.84 -75.79
CA ALA A 310 -41.10 -17.56 -75.15
C ALA A 310 -41.91 -17.32 -73.86
N SER A 311 -43.17 -17.79 -73.79
CA SER A 311 -44.00 -17.67 -72.58
C SER A 311 -43.33 -18.30 -71.37
N LYS A 312 -42.90 -19.57 -71.47
CA LYS A 312 -42.26 -20.30 -70.36
C LYS A 312 -40.99 -19.61 -69.85
N VAL A 313 -40.25 -18.93 -70.73
CA VAL A 313 -39.09 -18.13 -70.35
C VAL A 313 -39.51 -16.87 -69.60
N ILE A 314 -40.54 -16.15 -70.07
CA ILE A 314 -41.11 -14.98 -69.38
C ILE A 314 -41.68 -15.35 -68.01
N ASP A 315 -42.42 -16.47 -67.91
CA ASP A 315 -42.98 -16.98 -66.67
C ASP A 315 -41.88 -17.30 -65.64
N GLN A 316 -40.78 -17.92 -66.08
CA GLN A 316 -39.60 -18.19 -65.24
C GLN A 316 -38.90 -16.90 -64.77
N TYR A 317 -38.70 -15.91 -65.65
CA TYR A 317 -38.17 -14.60 -65.26
C TYR A 317 -39.09 -13.88 -64.27
N GLN A 318 -40.41 -13.94 -64.44
CA GLN A 318 -41.35 -13.30 -63.53
C GLN A 318 -41.38 -13.97 -62.14
N GLN A 319 -41.19 -15.29 -62.08
CA GLN A 319 -41.01 -16.02 -60.81
C GLN A 319 -39.67 -15.68 -60.14
N TRP A 320 -38.57 -15.66 -60.89
CA TRP A 320 -37.26 -15.24 -60.38
C TRP A 320 -37.29 -13.81 -59.85
N PHE A 321 -37.88 -12.87 -60.59
CA PHE A 321 -37.99 -11.47 -60.18
C PHE A 321 -38.78 -11.32 -58.88
N LYS A 322 -39.86 -12.08 -58.68
CA LYS A 322 -40.62 -12.12 -57.42
C LYS A 322 -39.79 -12.66 -56.25
N LEU A 323 -39.06 -13.76 -56.45
CA LEU A 323 -38.20 -14.33 -55.41
C LEU A 323 -37.04 -13.39 -55.06
N SER A 324 -36.31 -12.91 -56.05
CA SER A 324 -35.22 -11.93 -55.90
C SER A 324 -35.69 -10.66 -55.18
N SER A 325 -36.86 -10.12 -55.56
CA SER A 325 -37.45 -8.95 -54.87
C SER A 325 -37.76 -9.23 -53.40
N LYS A 326 -38.29 -10.41 -53.07
CA LYS A 326 -38.59 -10.82 -51.69
C LYS A 326 -37.33 -10.96 -50.83
N GLU A 327 -36.26 -11.55 -51.37
CA GLU A 327 -34.98 -11.66 -50.67
C GLU A 327 -34.30 -10.29 -50.51
N ILE A 328 -34.35 -9.42 -51.53
CA ILE A 328 -33.89 -8.02 -51.44
C ILE A 328 -34.69 -7.22 -50.40
N GLU A 329 -36.00 -7.46 -50.28
CA GLU A 329 -36.80 -6.89 -49.19
C GLU A 329 -36.42 -7.42 -47.81
N GLN A 330 -36.04 -8.71 -47.70
CA GLN A 330 -35.60 -9.28 -46.43
C GLN A 330 -34.23 -8.74 -46.02
N LEU A 331 -33.26 -8.69 -46.94
CA LEU A 331 -31.99 -7.99 -46.74
C LEU A 331 -32.21 -6.53 -46.31
N LYS A 332 -33.17 -5.82 -46.92
CA LYS A 332 -33.56 -4.45 -46.50
C LYS A 332 -34.27 -4.38 -45.15
N ARG A 333 -34.80 -5.48 -44.59
CA ARG A 333 -35.28 -5.54 -43.20
C ARG A 333 -34.12 -5.82 -42.26
N ASP A 334 -33.33 -6.85 -42.57
CA ASP A 334 -32.19 -7.29 -41.77
C ASP A 334 -31.11 -6.21 -41.65
N ILE A 335 -30.80 -5.46 -42.71
CA ILE A 335 -29.89 -4.30 -42.68
C ILE A 335 -30.42 -3.21 -41.76
N ARG A 336 -31.71 -2.83 -41.84
CA ARG A 336 -32.33 -1.84 -40.93
C ARG A 336 -32.48 -2.32 -39.49
N GLU A 337 -32.29 -3.60 -39.23
CA GLU A 337 -32.25 -4.19 -37.90
C GLU A 337 -30.82 -4.39 -37.38
N LEU A 338 -29.85 -4.56 -38.27
CA LEU A 338 -28.42 -4.43 -37.97
C LEU A 338 -28.08 -2.96 -37.67
N GLU A 339 -28.57 -2.00 -38.44
CA GLU A 339 -28.43 -0.54 -38.21
C GLU A 339 -28.93 -0.10 -36.82
N LYS A 340 -29.87 -0.82 -36.22
CA LYS A 340 -30.33 -0.56 -34.84
C LYS A 340 -29.40 -1.13 -33.76
N LEU A 341 -28.56 -2.09 -34.10
CA LEU A 341 -27.52 -2.67 -33.24
C LEU A 341 -26.14 -2.03 -33.48
N THR A 342 -25.89 -1.51 -34.69
CA THR A 342 -24.65 -0.83 -35.09
C THR A 342 -24.74 0.70 -35.05
N ASN A 343 -25.94 1.26 -34.89
CA ASN A 343 -26.11 2.56 -34.23
C ASN A 343 -25.29 2.51 -32.96
N VAL A 344 -24.21 3.27 -32.93
CA VAL A 344 -23.19 3.23 -31.89
C VAL A 344 -23.91 3.52 -30.57
N SER A 345 -24.11 2.47 -29.76
CA SER A 345 -24.73 2.58 -28.43
C SER A 345 -24.10 3.75 -27.69
N ASP A 346 -24.90 4.54 -26.97
CA ASP A 346 -24.38 5.71 -26.25
C ASP A 346 -23.19 5.32 -25.37
N ALA A 347 -23.18 4.11 -24.80
CA ALA A 347 -22.04 3.53 -24.10
C ALA A 347 -20.78 3.37 -24.99
N THR A 348 -20.89 2.89 -26.23
CA THR A 348 -19.76 2.77 -27.17
C THR A 348 -19.26 4.14 -27.65
N LEU A 349 -20.14 5.14 -27.72
CA LEU A 349 -19.78 6.51 -28.08
C LEU A 349 -19.10 7.22 -26.89
N GLN A 350 -19.65 7.07 -25.69
CA GLN A 350 -19.06 7.48 -24.41
C GLN A 350 -17.67 6.84 -24.21
N LEU A 351 -17.52 5.53 -24.38
CA LEU A 351 -16.24 4.83 -24.27
C LEU A 351 -15.19 5.38 -25.26
N ARG A 352 -15.58 5.76 -26.48
CA ARG A 352 -14.65 6.43 -27.43
C ARG A 352 -14.23 7.81 -26.92
N THR A 353 -15.15 8.59 -26.37
CA THR A 353 -14.87 9.88 -25.75
C THR A 353 -13.99 9.73 -24.51
N GLU A 354 -14.23 8.72 -23.65
CA GLU A 354 -13.41 8.42 -22.48
C GLU A 354 -12.00 7.94 -22.87
N ILE A 355 -11.86 7.06 -23.86
CA ILE A 355 -10.55 6.64 -24.39
C ILE A 355 -9.79 7.84 -24.95
N THR A 356 -10.46 8.77 -25.63
CA THR A 356 -9.83 10.02 -26.12
C THR A 356 -9.40 10.92 -24.96
N ASN A 357 -10.25 11.10 -23.95
CA ASN A 357 -9.96 11.89 -22.76
C ASN A 357 -8.82 11.29 -21.91
N LEU A 358 -8.75 9.97 -21.79
CA LEU A 358 -7.67 9.26 -21.12
C LEU A 358 -6.36 9.36 -21.91
N LYS A 359 -6.40 9.23 -23.23
CA LYS A 359 -5.22 9.41 -24.10
C LYS A 359 -4.65 10.83 -24.01
N ASN A 360 -5.51 11.85 -24.00
CA ASN A 360 -5.06 13.24 -23.84
C ASN A 360 -4.40 13.45 -22.47
N LYS A 361 -5.03 12.97 -21.38
CA LYS A 361 -4.45 13.03 -20.03
C LYS A 361 -3.12 12.30 -19.91
N LEU A 362 -2.99 11.13 -20.55
CA LEU A 362 -1.73 10.38 -20.57
C LEU A 362 -0.62 11.25 -21.20
N LEU A 363 -0.90 11.84 -22.37
CA LEU A 363 0.04 12.71 -23.08
C LEU A 363 0.38 13.98 -22.27
N ASP A 364 -0.60 14.58 -21.58
CA ASP A 364 -0.38 15.69 -20.64
C ASP A 364 0.54 15.27 -19.47
N THR A 365 0.39 14.04 -18.93
CA THR A 365 1.25 13.53 -17.86
C THR A 365 2.63 13.11 -18.33
N GLU A 366 2.75 12.57 -19.55
CA GLU A 366 4.04 12.25 -20.18
C GLU A 366 4.85 13.54 -20.42
N GLN A 367 4.22 14.61 -20.93
CA GLN A 367 4.86 15.91 -21.08
C GLN A 367 5.30 16.49 -19.73
N LYS A 368 4.41 16.53 -18.71
CA LYS A 368 4.77 16.97 -17.35
C LYS A 368 5.94 16.16 -16.76
N SER A 369 5.99 14.85 -17.03
CA SER A 369 7.10 14.01 -16.57
C SER A 369 8.42 14.29 -17.29
N MET A 370 8.37 14.68 -18.58
CA MET A 370 9.56 15.13 -19.32
C MET A 370 10.06 16.49 -18.84
N ASP A 371 9.13 17.42 -18.56
CA ASP A 371 9.46 18.75 -18.01
C ASP A 371 10.15 18.62 -16.64
N LEU A 372 9.60 17.79 -15.74
CA LEU A 372 10.16 17.53 -14.41
C LEU A 372 11.50 16.78 -14.43
N ASP A 373 11.72 15.86 -15.38
CA ASP A 373 13.03 15.23 -15.59
C ASP A 373 14.07 16.23 -16.13
N GLY A 374 13.64 17.26 -16.87
CA GLY A 374 14.45 18.42 -17.21
C GLY A 374 14.84 19.26 -15.97
N ASP A 375 13.86 19.64 -15.16
CA ASP A 375 14.09 20.40 -13.92
C ASP A 375 15.00 19.66 -12.93
N LEU A 376 14.85 18.33 -12.79
CA LEU A 376 15.70 17.50 -11.94
C LEU A 376 17.15 17.42 -12.43
N LYS A 377 17.40 17.50 -13.75
CA LYS A 377 18.76 17.57 -14.31
C LYS A 377 19.40 18.92 -14.00
N LEU A 378 18.69 20.02 -14.22
CA LEU A 378 19.16 21.38 -13.88
C LEU A 378 19.44 21.50 -12.36
N LEU A 379 18.55 20.98 -11.51
CA LEU A 379 18.75 20.96 -10.06
C LEU A 379 20.00 20.16 -9.66
N ARG A 380 20.26 19.03 -10.34
CA ARG A 380 21.45 18.20 -10.12
C ARG A 380 22.73 18.89 -10.59
N GLU A 381 22.69 19.63 -11.69
CA GLU A 381 23.81 20.45 -12.19
C GLU A 381 24.15 21.56 -11.18
N PHE A 382 23.15 22.33 -10.71
CA PHE A 382 23.36 23.33 -9.66
C PHE A 382 23.85 22.73 -8.34
N ALA A 383 23.35 21.55 -7.93
CA ALA A 383 23.84 20.87 -6.74
C ALA A 383 25.29 20.40 -6.87
N SER A 384 25.71 19.99 -8.08
CA SER A 384 27.10 19.62 -8.37
C SER A 384 28.03 20.84 -8.40
N GLU A 385 27.58 21.97 -8.95
CA GLU A 385 28.33 23.23 -8.97
C GLU A 385 28.48 23.82 -7.56
N ALA A 386 27.41 23.83 -6.77
CA ALA A 386 27.43 24.24 -5.37
C ALA A 386 28.33 23.33 -4.51
N GLY A 387 28.35 22.01 -4.78
CA GLY A 387 29.27 21.07 -4.14
C GLY A 387 30.74 21.37 -4.47
N ALA A 388 31.07 21.55 -5.75
CA ALA A 388 32.43 21.90 -6.18
C ALA A 388 32.90 23.25 -5.61
N SER A 389 32.02 24.25 -5.54
CA SER A 389 32.32 25.54 -4.92
C SER A 389 32.52 25.42 -3.40
N LEU A 390 31.72 24.58 -2.71
CA LEU A 390 31.92 24.30 -1.29
C LEU A 390 33.27 23.62 -1.04
N ASP A 391 33.63 22.59 -1.82
CA ASP A 391 34.93 21.91 -1.75
C ASP A 391 36.08 22.90 -1.99
N GLU A 392 35.97 23.80 -2.97
CA GLU A 392 36.95 24.86 -3.21
C GLU A 392 37.09 25.79 -1.99
N THR A 393 35.98 26.27 -1.41
CA THR A 393 36.05 27.11 -0.20
C THR A 393 36.60 26.37 1.02
N GLN A 394 36.35 25.07 1.16
CA GLN A 394 36.92 24.24 2.23
C GLN A 394 38.43 24.09 2.06
N ASN A 395 38.91 23.81 0.84
CA ASN A 395 40.34 23.72 0.55
C ASN A 395 41.06 25.06 0.79
N ASN A 396 40.50 26.17 0.32
CA ASN A 396 41.05 27.51 0.56
C ASN A 396 41.11 27.84 2.07
N LEU A 397 40.09 27.46 2.85
CA LEU A 397 40.04 27.68 4.29
C LEU A 397 41.00 26.77 5.08
N GLN A 398 41.26 25.56 4.57
CA GLN A 398 42.34 24.69 5.07
C GLN A 398 43.71 25.36 4.86
N THR A 399 44.02 25.84 3.66
CA THR A 399 45.28 26.56 3.38
C THR A 399 45.46 27.81 4.24
N VAL A 400 44.41 28.62 4.42
CA VAL A 400 44.46 29.79 5.33
C VAL A 400 44.70 29.38 6.79
N THR A 401 44.19 28.21 7.21
CA THR A 401 44.42 27.67 8.56
C THR A 401 45.88 27.23 8.73
N GLU A 402 46.48 26.60 7.71
CA GLU A 402 47.89 26.20 7.67
C GLU A 402 48.82 27.43 7.67
N GLU A 403 48.55 28.45 6.86
CA GLU A 403 49.30 29.71 6.87
C GLU A 403 49.23 30.42 8.23
N LEU A 404 48.06 30.44 8.86
CA LEU A 404 47.86 31.04 10.19
C LEU A 404 48.59 30.25 11.30
N ALA A 405 48.63 28.91 11.21
CA ALA A 405 49.40 28.06 12.11
C ALA A 405 50.93 28.29 11.96
N GLN A 406 51.42 28.43 10.71
CA GLN A 406 52.81 28.78 10.43
C GLN A 406 53.17 30.17 10.98
N LEU A 407 52.29 31.16 10.80
CA LEU A 407 52.47 32.51 11.34
C LEU A 407 52.51 32.52 12.87
N TYR A 408 51.60 31.78 13.52
CA TYR A 408 51.58 31.62 14.98
C TYR A 408 52.88 30.97 15.50
N HIS A 409 53.36 29.91 14.83
CA HIS A 409 54.63 29.27 15.18
C HIS A 409 55.81 30.25 15.03
N HIS A 410 55.83 31.07 13.98
CA HIS A 410 56.87 32.08 13.77
C HIS A 410 56.87 33.14 14.88
N VAL A 411 55.70 33.70 15.23
CA VAL A 411 55.56 34.69 16.30
C VAL A 411 55.99 34.12 17.67
N CYS A 412 55.59 32.89 18.00
CA CYS A 412 56.04 32.22 19.22
C CYS A 412 57.57 32.06 19.24
N THR A 413 58.16 31.64 18.11
CA THR A 413 59.62 31.44 17.96
C THR A 413 60.38 32.75 18.17
N VAL A 414 59.92 33.86 17.57
CA VAL A 414 60.54 35.20 17.71
C VAL A 414 60.42 35.72 19.15
N ASN A 415 59.31 35.43 19.83
CA ASN A 415 59.09 35.83 21.23
C ASN A 415 59.71 34.88 22.27
N GLY A 416 60.41 33.81 21.85
CA GLY A 416 61.02 32.83 22.76
C GLY A 416 60.01 31.96 23.53
N GLN A 417 58.78 31.84 23.02
CA GLN A 417 57.69 31.08 23.64
C GLN A 417 57.46 29.76 22.90
N THR A 418 57.06 28.71 23.62
CA THR A 418 56.70 27.42 23.01
C THR A 418 55.24 27.46 22.52
N PRO A 419 54.94 27.15 21.25
CA PRO A 419 53.56 27.14 20.73
C PRO A 419 52.64 26.21 21.53
N THR A 420 51.42 26.67 21.82
CA THR A 420 50.41 25.87 22.53
C THR A 420 49.90 24.73 21.65
N ARG A 421 50.09 23.49 22.10
CA ARG A 421 49.84 22.26 21.32
C ARG A 421 48.45 22.17 20.68
N VAL A 422 47.40 22.68 21.36
CA VAL A 422 46.01 22.69 20.86
C VAL A 422 45.90 23.38 19.51
N VAL A 423 46.64 24.47 19.27
CA VAL A 423 46.60 25.23 18.01
C VAL A 423 47.19 24.42 16.84
N LEU A 424 48.13 23.51 17.12
CA LEU A 424 48.83 22.69 16.13
C LEU A 424 48.14 21.34 15.86
N ASP A 425 47.54 20.70 16.87
CA ASP A 425 46.87 19.40 16.68
C ASP A 425 45.60 19.51 15.79
N HIS A 426 45.06 20.73 15.57
CA HIS A 426 44.02 21.01 14.58
C HIS A 426 44.39 20.62 13.13
N GLU A 427 45.68 20.57 12.79
CA GLU A 427 46.19 20.14 11.48
C GLU A 427 45.92 18.65 11.19
N LYS A 428 45.52 17.84 12.20
CA LYS A 428 45.44 16.38 12.11
C LYS A 428 44.05 15.77 12.24
N GLU A 429 43.09 16.46 12.85
CA GLU A 429 41.78 15.87 13.17
C GLU A 429 40.67 16.18 12.13
N GLY A 430 40.99 16.91 11.06
CA GLY A 430 40.03 17.19 9.96
C GLY A 430 38.75 17.91 10.42
N MET A 431 38.85 18.67 11.52
CA MET A 431 37.70 19.15 12.28
C MET A 431 37.19 20.49 11.73
N THR A 432 35.86 20.68 11.69
CA THR A 432 35.23 21.76 10.91
C THR A 432 35.70 23.18 11.32
N PRO A 433 36.05 24.06 10.35
CA PRO A 433 36.74 25.34 10.60
C PRO A 433 36.07 26.29 11.63
N SER A 434 34.74 26.23 11.77
CA SER A 434 33.99 27.05 12.73
C SER A 434 34.45 26.90 14.18
N LYS A 435 35.10 25.79 14.55
CA LYS A 435 35.66 25.58 15.90
C LYS A 435 37.00 26.29 16.10
N PHE A 436 37.81 26.42 15.06
CA PHE A 436 39.14 27.05 15.12
C PHE A 436 39.01 28.56 15.40
N PHE A 437 38.15 29.24 14.63
CA PHE A 437 37.89 30.67 14.76
C PHE A 437 37.37 31.08 16.14
N PHE A 438 36.51 30.24 16.75
CA PHE A 438 35.93 30.50 18.07
C PHE A 438 36.98 30.41 19.19
N PHE A 439 38.01 29.57 19.05
CA PHE A 439 39.01 29.35 20.09
C PHE A 439 40.08 30.46 20.13
N ILE A 440 40.50 30.97 18.96
CA ILE A 440 41.47 32.07 18.86
C ILE A 440 40.89 33.39 19.37
N VAL A 441 39.61 33.68 19.07
CA VAL A 441 38.95 34.94 19.47
C VAL A 441 38.69 35.04 20.98
N TYR A 442 38.73 33.94 21.73
CA TYR A 442 38.37 33.89 23.16
C TYR A 442 39.53 33.59 24.13
N ASN A 443 40.77 33.42 23.66
CA ASN A 443 41.93 33.09 24.50
C ASN A 443 43.09 34.10 24.38
N HIS A 444 42.80 35.37 24.08
CA HIS A 444 43.76 36.48 24.10
C HIS A 444 43.21 37.72 24.81
#